data_AF-A0A7S2B870-F1
#
_entry.id   AF-A0A7S2B870-F1
#
_cell.length_a   1.000
_cell.length_b   1.000
_cell.length_c   1.000
_cell.angle_alpha   90.00
_cell.angle_beta   90.00
_cell.angle_gamma   90.00
#
_symmetry.space_group_name_H-M   'P 1'
#
loop_
_entity.id
_entity.type
_entity.pdbx_description
1 polymer ?
#
loop_
_entity_poly.entity_id
_entity_poly.type
_entity_poly.pdbx_seq_one_letter_code
_entity_poly.pdbx_strand_id
1 'polypeptide(L)'
;EQAYTEFAWALVIDNDSEVARNGQEAALTLLPTWRSVPAKRRWEERFSADLGRPRGATRIFAISDLHYDHKPNEEWTHRLDELEYQEDVLIVAGNVANTHHTATKALRTLKSKFRRVFYTVGNHEMYLGHSEYTKYPDSFAKLHAIFSSCDEIGIDIFPAPVWEGFFIMPLLSWYTAEFDEEDPFPDPNQHPDKACKWPVDADTQVWKYMMKLNEPFLKMPLMGDKLTFSHFLPRRELPWDKSKKRAVKTVGCEMIDEQVRAVGSKMHIYGHSKMKYAATHQSVRYVNMPLGLETDWPRDHVRRLMLLHDGRSFIMQDWGTDDEPPLGYVKRVQHMVFFVAPGLKEADTRKLRTAVEKMRTFEGIKASFDHIGSRDKGKNDFVKEIWPDLGPMSCDATHGLLIVADDIEKLKRVLHCDPYKKDFLQVIRIVSQNDVAYTVPLGLDLIFEKKSDPTVLVTPIRLAADVTVDSEKYAAICKAGDAINKLPGIEGKISVALYPLGFGKFTHREVLEKVDVFEDKSMGATHLFTCWVDSPASFKMLVQSKTYAKWKAAYEAHFGKPKGGPQQLAFCMPLEFSATAAAPKKEKKPAQPKAGAGRGAVRR
;
A
#
# COMPACT_ATOMS: atom_id res chain seq x y z
N GLU A 1 -8.02 -29.56 21.25
CA GLU A 1 -8.92 -29.37 20.10
C GLU A 1 -10.12 -30.29 20.21
N GLN A 2 -10.06 -31.57 19.81
CA GLN A 2 -11.23 -32.48 19.91
C GLN A 2 -11.83 -32.56 21.33
N ALA A 3 -11.00 -32.73 22.35
CA ALA A 3 -11.47 -32.79 23.74
C ALA A 3 -12.27 -31.54 24.17
N TYR A 4 -11.90 -30.35 23.68
CA TYR A 4 -12.67 -29.13 23.96
C TYR A 4 -14.09 -29.25 23.42
N THR A 5 -14.24 -29.67 22.16
CA THR A 5 -15.54 -29.81 21.51
C THR A 5 -16.45 -30.80 22.23
N GLU A 6 -15.90 -31.93 22.69
CA GLU A 6 -16.66 -32.93 23.45
C GLU A 6 -17.15 -32.38 24.79
N PHE A 7 -16.30 -31.68 25.54
CA PHE A 7 -16.71 -31.06 26.80
C PHE A 7 -17.71 -29.92 26.60
N ALA A 8 -17.56 -29.13 25.53
CA ALA A 8 -18.52 -28.09 25.18
C ALA A 8 -19.90 -28.68 24.84
N TRP A 9 -19.95 -29.80 24.10
CA TRP A 9 -21.20 -30.52 23.85
C TRP A 9 -21.82 -31.10 25.12
N ALA A 10 -20.99 -31.67 26.00
CA ALA A 10 -21.47 -32.17 27.29
C ALA A 10 -22.14 -31.07 28.11
N LEU A 11 -21.64 -29.83 28.08
CA LEU A 11 -22.26 -28.68 28.74
C LEU A 11 -23.54 -28.19 28.05
N VAL A 12 -23.70 -28.39 26.74
CA VAL A 12 -24.98 -28.13 26.06
C VAL A 12 -26.05 -29.14 26.49
N ILE A 13 -25.65 -30.39 26.77
CA ILE A 13 -26.55 -31.47 27.23
C ILE A 13 -26.86 -31.31 28.73
N ASP A 14 -25.84 -31.04 29.53
CA ASP A 14 -25.91 -30.87 30.98
C ASP A 14 -25.02 -29.70 31.42
N ASN A 15 -25.62 -28.52 31.49
CA ASN A 15 -24.95 -27.27 31.83
C ASN A 15 -24.43 -27.23 33.29
N ASP A 16 -24.95 -28.09 34.15
CA ASP A 16 -24.57 -28.17 35.56
C ASP A 16 -23.41 -29.15 35.81
N SER A 17 -23.00 -29.92 34.79
CA SER A 17 -21.91 -30.88 34.85
C SER A 17 -20.56 -30.24 35.20
N GLU A 18 -20.16 -30.41 36.47
CA GLU A 18 -18.86 -29.93 36.97
C GLU A 18 -17.68 -30.59 36.23
N VAL A 19 -17.80 -31.87 35.89
CA VAL A 19 -16.78 -32.62 35.14
C VAL A 19 -16.59 -32.02 33.74
N ALA A 20 -17.69 -31.71 33.05
CA ALA A 20 -17.63 -31.12 31.72
C ALA A 20 -17.05 -29.69 31.76
N ARG A 21 -17.42 -28.89 32.77
CA ARG A 21 -16.89 -27.53 32.98
C ARG A 21 -15.38 -27.54 33.24
N ASN A 22 -14.93 -28.36 34.19
CA ASN A 22 -13.51 -28.53 34.51
C ASN A 22 -12.72 -29.04 33.28
N GLY A 23 -13.31 -29.94 32.51
CA GLY A 23 -12.74 -30.44 31.26
C GLY A 23 -12.60 -29.34 30.19
N GLN A 24 -13.64 -28.52 29.99
CA GLN A 24 -13.63 -27.39 29.06
C GLN A 24 -12.58 -26.35 29.46
N GLU A 25 -12.51 -25.96 30.74
CA GLU A 25 -11.53 -25.00 31.26
C GLU A 25 -10.08 -25.49 31.12
N ALA A 26 -9.85 -26.77 31.44
CA ALA A 26 -8.54 -27.40 31.23
C ALA A 26 -8.16 -27.40 29.74
N ALA A 27 -9.11 -27.70 28.85
CA ALA A 27 -8.88 -27.66 27.42
C ALA A 27 -8.56 -26.24 26.92
N LEU A 28 -9.31 -25.22 27.36
CA LEU A 28 -9.04 -23.81 27.06
C LEU A 28 -7.65 -23.37 27.52
N THR A 29 -7.18 -23.87 28.67
CA THR A 29 -5.83 -23.56 29.16
C THR A 29 -4.74 -24.18 28.29
N LEU A 30 -4.97 -25.39 27.76
CA LEU A 30 -3.99 -26.15 26.99
C LEU A 30 -3.97 -25.81 25.49
N LEU A 31 -5.10 -25.37 24.92
CA LEU A 31 -5.23 -25.06 23.49
C LEU A 31 -4.15 -24.11 22.95
N PRO A 32 -3.79 -22.99 23.63
CA PRO A 32 -2.71 -22.10 23.18
C PRO A 32 -1.32 -22.74 23.11
N THR A 33 -1.13 -23.92 23.69
CA THR A 33 0.16 -24.63 23.57
C THR A 33 0.34 -25.36 22.24
N TRP A 34 -0.74 -25.49 21.44
CA TRP A 34 -0.74 -26.21 20.15
C TRP A 34 -0.14 -27.62 20.20
N ARG A 35 -0.33 -28.35 21.30
CA ARG A 35 0.23 -29.70 21.53
C ARG A 35 -0.65 -30.86 21.03
N SER A 36 -1.84 -30.58 20.51
CA SER A 36 -2.75 -31.60 20.00
C SER A 36 -2.15 -32.31 18.77
N VAL A 37 -2.60 -33.54 18.51
CA VAL A 37 -2.15 -34.31 17.34
C VAL A 37 -2.36 -33.55 16.03
N PRO A 38 -3.52 -32.92 15.76
CA PRO A 38 -3.70 -32.11 14.54
C PRO A 38 -2.75 -30.92 14.48
N ALA A 39 -2.53 -30.20 15.59
CA ALA A 39 -1.62 -29.06 15.60
C ALA A 39 -0.15 -29.46 15.35
N LYS A 40 0.32 -30.57 15.92
CA LYS A 40 1.65 -31.13 15.61
C LYS A 40 1.79 -31.51 14.13
N ARG A 41 0.75 -32.14 13.58
CA ARG A 41 0.72 -32.50 12.15
C ARG A 41 0.82 -31.27 11.25
N ARG A 42 0.06 -30.21 11.53
CA ARG A 42 0.15 -28.93 10.81
C ARG A 42 1.59 -28.41 10.79
N TRP A 43 2.26 -28.47 11.94
CA TRP A 43 3.66 -28.06 12.07
C TRP A 43 4.58 -28.90 11.19
N GLU A 44 4.56 -30.22 11.37
CA GLU A 44 5.50 -31.14 10.73
C GLU A 44 5.32 -31.22 9.22
N GLU A 45 4.08 -31.27 8.73
CA GLU A 45 3.78 -31.50 7.30
C GLU A 45 3.83 -30.22 6.47
N ARG A 46 3.43 -29.07 7.03
CA ARG A 46 3.26 -27.83 6.24
C ARG A 46 4.44 -26.87 6.34
N PHE A 47 5.14 -26.86 7.47
CA PHE A 47 6.25 -25.93 7.66
C PHE A 47 7.41 -26.24 6.69
N SER A 48 7.75 -27.51 6.50
CA SER A 48 8.93 -27.88 5.72
C SER A 48 8.75 -27.82 4.20
N ALA A 49 7.51 -27.65 3.71
CA ALA A 49 7.15 -27.83 2.30
C ALA A 49 7.95 -26.95 1.33
N ASP A 50 8.22 -25.69 1.70
CA ASP A 50 8.84 -24.70 0.82
C ASP A 50 10.23 -24.22 1.29
N LEU A 51 10.85 -24.87 2.28
CA LEU A 51 12.15 -24.44 2.83
C LEU A 51 13.26 -24.38 1.76
N GLY A 52 13.23 -25.29 0.78
CA GLY A 52 14.21 -25.36 -0.31
C GLY A 52 13.77 -24.66 -1.61
N ARG A 53 12.62 -23.97 -1.61
CA ARG A 53 12.14 -23.29 -2.83
C ARG A 53 13.00 -22.03 -3.07
N PRO A 54 13.44 -21.76 -4.31
CA PRO A 54 14.29 -20.61 -4.59
C PRO A 54 13.49 -19.29 -4.59
N ARG A 55 14.15 -18.20 -4.16
CA ARG A 55 13.63 -16.83 -4.28
C ARG A 55 13.38 -16.48 -5.75
N GLY A 56 12.31 -15.73 -6.02
CA GLY A 56 11.91 -15.31 -7.37
C GLY A 56 10.94 -16.25 -8.10
N ALA A 57 10.66 -17.43 -7.54
CA ALA A 57 9.79 -18.43 -8.16
C ALA A 57 8.31 -18.32 -7.79
N THR A 58 7.93 -17.37 -6.92
CA THR A 58 6.58 -17.29 -6.35
C THR A 58 6.19 -15.85 -6.08
N ARG A 59 5.01 -15.45 -6.56
CA ARG A 59 4.34 -14.21 -6.18
C ARG A 59 3.47 -14.44 -4.95
N ILE A 60 3.26 -13.40 -4.14
CA ILE A 60 2.35 -13.42 -2.99
C ILE A 60 1.21 -12.44 -3.25
N PHE A 61 -0.01 -12.93 -3.18
CA PHE A 61 -1.24 -12.15 -3.30
C PHE A 61 -2.01 -12.12 -1.97
N ALA A 62 -2.90 -11.15 -1.82
CA ALA A 62 -3.83 -11.08 -0.70
C ALA A 62 -5.22 -10.58 -1.05
N ILE A 63 -6.18 -10.98 -0.22
CA ILE A 63 -7.57 -10.54 -0.19
C ILE A 63 -8.12 -10.62 1.24
N SER A 64 -9.09 -9.78 1.58
CA SER A 64 -9.91 -9.91 2.80
C SER A 64 -11.39 -9.79 2.46
N ASP A 65 -12.26 -10.11 3.41
CA ASP A 65 -13.71 -9.85 3.31
C ASP A 65 -14.31 -10.39 2.01
N LEU A 66 -13.99 -11.65 1.70
CA LEU A 66 -14.40 -12.32 0.46
C LEU A 66 -15.94 -12.47 0.40
N HIS A 67 -16.58 -12.74 1.53
CA HIS A 67 -18.04 -12.91 1.64
C HIS A 67 -18.62 -13.79 0.53
N TYR A 68 -18.07 -14.99 0.35
CA TYR A 68 -18.37 -15.93 -0.72
C TYR A 68 -19.85 -16.37 -0.75
N ASP A 69 -20.58 -16.27 0.37
CA ASP A 69 -22.05 -16.48 0.39
C ASP A 69 -22.81 -15.52 -0.54
N HIS A 70 -22.19 -14.42 -0.96
CA HIS A 70 -22.77 -13.49 -1.92
C HIS A 70 -22.44 -13.93 -3.34
N LYS A 71 -23.49 -14.22 -4.12
CA LYS A 71 -23.38 -14.72 -5.50
C LYS A 71 -22.37 -13.96 -6.39
N PRO A 72 -22.31 -12.61 -6.40
CA PRO A 72 -21.31 -11.91 -7.22
C PRO A 72 -19.85 -12.18 -6.81
N ASN A 73 -19.60 -12.49 -5.53
CA ASN A 73 -18.28 -12.81 -4.99
C ASN A 73 -17.92 -14.28 -5.22
N GLU A 74 -18.90 -15.19 -5.11
CA GLU A 74 -18.76 -16.58 -5.55
C GLU A 74 -18.38 -16.63 -7.05
N GLU A 75 -19.14 -15.96 -7.91
CA GLU A 75 -18.88 -15.90 -9.35
C GLU A 75 -17.52 -15.29 -9.66
N TRP A 76 -17.12 -14.23 -8.94
CA TRP A 76 -15.80 -13.64 -9.10
C TRP A 76 -14.68 -14.62 -8.72
N THR A 77 -14.85 -15.33 -7.61
CA THR A 77 -13.88 -16.33 -7.15
C THR A 77 -13.71 -17.43 -8.19
N HIS A 78 -14.79 -17.89 -8.82
CA HIS A 78 -14.72 -18.88 -9.89
C HIS A 78 -14.03 -18.37 -11.16
N ARG A 79 -14.17 -17.08 -11.49
CA ARG A 79 -13.54 -16.45 -12.66
C ARG A 79 -12.04 -16.21 -12.54
N LEU A 80 -11.46 -16.32 -11.34
CA LEU A 80 -10.00 -16.29 -11.19
C LEU A 80 -9.40 -17.37 -12.08
N ASP A 81 -8.30 -17.04 -12.78
CA ASP A 81 -7.66 -17.99 -13.70
C ASP A 81 -7.18 -19.25 -12.95
N GLU A 82 -7.37 -20.41 -13.57
CA GLU A 82 -7.05 -21.70 -12.95
C GLU A 82 -5.58 -22.09 -13.14
N LEU A 83 -4.88 -21.48 -14.10
CA LEU A 83 -3.50 -21.81 -14.45
C LEU A 83 -2.52 -20.73 -14.03
N GLU A 84 -2.93 -19.45 -14.02
CA GLU A 84 -2.03 -18.32 -13.80
C GLU A 84 -1.32 -18.35 -12.44
N TYR A 85 -1.99 -18.83 -11.39
CA TYR A 85 -1.52 -18.73 -10.00
C TYR A 85 -1.00 -20.05 -9.41
N GLN A 86 -0.76 -21.06 -10.25
CA GLN A 86 -0.34 -22.40 -9.81
C GLN A 86 1.04 -22.45 -9.15
N GLU A 87 1.85 -21.40 -9.27
CA GLU A 87 3.14 -21.25 -8.57
C GLU A 87 3.10 -20.24 -7.40
N ASP A 88 1.95 -19.61 -7.20
CA ASP A 88 1.77 -18.44 -6.34
C ASP A 88 1.07 -18.75 -5.03
N VAL A 89 1.21 -17.80 -4.10
CA VAL A 89 0.64 -17.87 -2.76
C VAL A 89 -0.49 -16.86 -2.63
N LEU A 90 -1.62 -17.25 -2.03
CA LEU A 90 -2.70 -16.35 -1.66
C LEU A 90 -2.83 -16.25 -0.14
N ILE A 91 -2.97 -15.04 0.38
CA ILE A 91 -3.37 -14.75 1.75
C ILE A 91 -4.84 -14.35 1.78
N VAL A 92 -5.60 -14.94 2.69
CA VAL A 92 -7.03 -14.67 2.89
C VAL A 92 -7.24 -14.19 4.33
N ALA A 93 -7.42 -12.88 4.49
CA ALA A 93 -7.49 -12.20 5.78
C ALA A 93 -8.93 -12.10 6.33
N GLY A 94 -9.55 -13.26 6.57
CA GLY A 94 -10.85 -13.40 7.24
C GLY A 94 -12.08 -12.94 6.45
N ASN A 95 -13.26 -13.20 7.03
CA ASN A 95 -14.58 -12.93 6.45
C ASN A 95 -14.76 -13.55 5.06
N VAL A 96 -14.42 -14.83 4.97
CA VAL A 96 -14.69 -15.69 3.82
C VAL A 96 -16.18 -15.97 3.66
N ALA A 97 -16.87 -16.39 4.72
CA ALA A 97 -18.30 -16.73 4.70
C ALA A 97 -18.87 -16.90 6.13
N ASN A 98 -20.20 -16.85 6.25
CA ASN A 98 -20.90 -17.02 7.51
C ASN A 98 -20.96 -18.49 7.98
N THR A 99 -21.14 -19.43 7.06
CA THR A 99 -21.30 -20.86 7.42
C THR A 99 -20.00 -21.63 7.23
N HIS A 100 -19.76 -22.65 8.08
CA HIS A 100 -18.59 -23.52 7.93
C HIS A 100 -18.55 -24.20 6.56
N HIS A 101 -19.71 -24.63 6.05
CA HIS A 101 -19.81 -25.27 4.75
C HIS A 101 -19.41 -24.34 3.60
N THR A 102 -19.95 -23.11 3.56
CA THR A 102 -19.60 -22.17 2.49
C THR A 102 -18.15 -21.71 2.60
N ALA A 103 -17.63 -21.47 3.81
CA ALA A 103 -16.22 -21.12 4.00
C ALA A 103 -15.30 -22.21 3.46
N THR A 104 -15.62 -23.48 3.74
CA THR A 104 -14.91 -24.65 3.21
C THR A 104 -14.97 -24.71 1.69
N LYS A 105 -16.15 -24.47 1.07
CA LYS A 105 -16.29 -24.43 -0.40
C LYS A 105 -15.43 -23.32 -1.02
N ALA A 106 -15.43 -22.14 -0.42
CA ALA A 106 -14.66 -21.00 -0.89
C ALA A 106 -13.15 -21.28 -0.83
N LEU A 107 -12.65 -21.76 0.32
CA LEU A 107 -11.24 -22.09 0.52
C LEU A 107 -10.79 -23.21 -0.42
N ARG A 108 -11.61 -24.23 -0.66
CA ARG A 108 -11.33 -25.28 -1.65
C ARG A 108 -11.21 -24.72 -3.06
N THR A 109 -12.08 -23.78 -3.43
CA THR A 109 -12.06 -23.11 -4.75
C THR A 109 -10.80 -22.26 -4.92
N LEU A 110 -10.37 -21.55 -3.87
CA LEU A 110 -9.13 -20.78 -3.91
C LEU A 110 -7.91 -21.71 -3.97
N LYS A 111 -7.92 -22.80 -3.20
CA LYS A 111 -6.84 -23.78 -3.17
C LYS A 111 -6.63 -24.49 -4.51
N SER A 112 -7.67 -24.67 -5.31
CA SER A 112 -7.51 -25.25 -6.66
C SER A 112 -6.83 -24.30 -7.65
N LYS A 113 -6.75 -23.00 -7.35
CA LYS A 113 -6.20 -21.96 -8.23
C LYS A 113 -4.80 -21.52 -7.79
N PHE A 114 -4.50 -21.58 -6.50
CA PHE A 114 -3.22 -21.17 -5.93
C PHE A 114 -2.43 -22.36 -5.40
N ARG A 115 -1.11 -22.36 -5.64
CA ARG A 115 -0.18 -23.36 -5.07
C ARG A 115 -0.39 -23.49 -3.56
N ARG A 116 -0.48 -22.35 -2.88
CA ARG A 116 -0.59 -22.27 -1.43
C ARG A 116 -1.55 -21.17 -1.02
N VAL A 117 -2.35 -21.44 0.02
CA VAL A 117 -3.31 -20.48 0.56
C VAL A 117 -3.12 -20.40 2.06
N PHE A 118 -2.82 -19.21 2.56
CA PHE A 118 -2.77 -18.90 3.99
C PHE A 118 -4.07 -18.23 4.42
N TYR A 119 -4.59 -18.59 5.58
CA TYR A 119 -5.91 -18.17 6.02
C TYR A 119 -5.96 -17.85 7.53
N THR A 120 -6.77 -16.86 7.89
CA THR A 120 -7.17 -16.54 9.27
C THR A 120 -8.67 -16.24 9.28
N VAL A 121 -9.34 -16.48 10.39
CA VAL A 121 -10.80 -16.26 10.52
C VAL A 121 -11.13 -14.80 10.82
N GLY A 122 -12.30 -14.35 10.37
CA GLY A 122 -12.94 -13.12 10.80
C GLY A 122 -14.14 -13.36 11.70
N ASN A 123 -14.92 -12.31 11.99
CA ASN A 123 -16.13 -12.43 12.81
C ASN A 123 -17.23 -13.22 12.13
N HIS A 124 -17.37 -13.10 10.81
CA HIS A 124 -18.44 -13.79 10.07
C HIS A 124 -18.35 -15.31 10.19
N GLU A 125 -17.14 -15.86 10.20
CA GLU A 125 -16.93 -17.29 10.40
C GLU A 125 -17.35 -17.75 11.79
N MET A 126 -17.36 -16.89 12.80
CA MET A 126 -17.68 -17.24 14.19
C MET A 126 -19.18 -17.22 14.49
N TYR A 127 -20.02 -16.72 13.56
CA TYR A 127 -21.47 -16.67 13.76
C TYR A 127 -22.10 -18.06 13.84
N LEU A 128 -22.89 -18.30 14.88
CA LEU A 128 -23.78 -19.45 15.00
C LEU A 128 -25.19 -19.08 14.53
N GLY A 129 -25.32 -18.91 13.21
CA GLY A 129 -26.61 -18.71 12.56
C GLY A 129 -27.52 -19.94 12.65
N HIS A 130 -28.72 -19.84 12.06
CA HIS A 130 -29.74 -20.89 12.14
C HIS A 130 -29.29 -22.27 11.62
N SER A 131 -28.34 -22.33 10.66
CA SER A 131 -27.83 -23.61 10.16
C SER A 131 -26.65 -24.18 10.96
N GLU A 132 -26.11 -23.43 11.92
CA GLU A 132 -24.86 -23.74 12.62
C GLU A 132 -25.07 -24.03 14.11
N TYR A 133 -26.08 -23.42 14.75
CA TYR A 133 -26.30 -23.56 16.20
C TYR A 133 -26.58 -24.99 16.68
N THR A 134 -27.11 -25.86 15.80
CA THR A 134 -27.31 -27.29 16.11
C THR A 134 -26.10 -28.16 15.81
N LYS A 135 -25.10 -27.62 15.11
CA LYS A 135 -23.89 -28.35 14.70
C LYS A 135 -22.69 -28.05 15.56
N TYR A 136 -22.71 -26.91 16.26
CA TYR A 136 -21.61 -26.46 17.09
C TYR A 136 -22.15 -25.97 18.44
N PRO A 137 -21.55 -26.40 19.56
CA PRO A 137 -21.97 -25.96 20.89
C PRO A 137 -21.64 -24.48 21.14
N ASP A 138 -20.56 -23.99 20.52
CA ASP A 138 -20.10 -22.60 20.61
C ASP A 138 -19.23 -22.21 19.40
N SER A 139 -18.81 -20.94 19.34
CA SER A 139 -17.98 -20.38 18.26
C SER A 139 -16.55 -20.94 18.25
N PHE A 140 -15.97 -21.37 19.37
CA PHE A 140 -14.65 -22.01 19.40
C PHE A 140 -14.68 -23.42 18.83
N ALA A 141 -15.74 -24.19 19.08
CA ALA A 141 -15.92 -25.50 18.48
C ALA A 141 -16.04 -25.38 16.95
N LYS A 142 -16.77 -24.35 16.46
CA LYS A 142 -16.82 -24.03 15.03
C LYS A 142 -15.46 -23.62 14.46
N LEU A 143 -14.67 -22.81 15.19
CA LEU A 143 -13.29 -22.47 14.81
C LEU A 143 -12.43 -23.73 14.59
N HIS A 144 -12.48 -24.69 15.51
CA HIS A 144 -11.74 -25.95 15.39
C HIS A 144 -12.22 -26.82 14.22
N ALA A 145 -13.53 -26.81 13.91
CA ALA A 145 -14.06 -27.48 12.74
C ALA A 145 -13.56 -26.84 11.43
N ILE A 146 -13.50 -25.51 11.37
CA ILE A 146 -12.90 -24.77 10.23
C ILE A 146 -11.43 -25.16 10.07
N PHE A 147 -10.65 -25.19 11.15
CA PHE A 147 -9.24 -25.60 11.10
C PHE A 147 -9.07 -27.04 10.61
N SER A 148 -9.95 -27.95 11.04
CA SER A 148 -9.92 -29.34 10.56
C SER A 148 -10.19 -29.43 9.06
N SER A 149 -11.15 -28.67 8.53
CA SER A 149 -11.38 -28.58 7.09
C SER A 149 -10.22 -27.91 6.33
N CYS A 150 -9.54 -26.94 6.95
CA CYS A 150 -8.32 -26.36 6.37
C CYS A 150 -7.21 -27.41 6.21
N ASP A 151 -7.03 -28.28 7.20
CA ASP A 151 -6.03 -29.36 7.14
C ASP A 151 -6.30 -30.32 5.98
N GLU A 152 -7.56 -30.73 5.83
CA GLU A 152 -8.03 -31.63 4.77
C GLU A 152 -7.82 -31.05 3.36
N ILE A 153 -8.03 -29.74 3.21
CA ILE A 153 -7.89 -29.03 1.92
C ILE A 153 -6.43 -28.67 1.64
N GLY A 154 -5.59 -28.55 2.68
CA GLY A 154 -4.23 -28.03 2.58
C GLY A 154 -4.17 -26.50 2.52
N ILE A 155 -4.95 -25.86 3.38
CA ILE A 155 -4.89 -24.43 3.69
C ILE A 155 -3.99 -24.25 4.92
N ASP A 156 -3.07 -23.28 4.85
CA ASP A 156 -2.16 -22.97 5.94
C ASP A 156 -2.78 -21.97 6.92
N ILE A 157 -2.94 -22.40 8.17
CA ILE A 157 -3.38 -21.54 9.28
C ILE A 157 -2.26 -21.28 10.31
N PHE A 158 -1.09 -21.91 10.12
CA PHE A 158 0.10 -21.76 10.95
C PHE A 158 1.21 -21.05 10.17
N PRO A 159 2.22 -20.50 10.87
CA PRO A 159 3.46 -20.05 10.25
C PRO A 159 4.07 -21.07 9.28
N ALA A 160 4.53 -20.60 8.13
CA ALA A 160 5.35 -21.42 7.25
C ALA A 160 6.20 -20.59 6.27
N PRO A 161 7.36 -21.12 5.85
CA PRO A 161 8.14 -20.56 4.76
C PRO A 161 7.38 -20.69 3.44
N VAL A 162 7.61 -19.77 2.53
CA VAL A 162 7.12 -19.86 1.12
C VAL A 162 8.27 -19.97 0.11
N TRP A 163 9.49 -19.65 0.56
CA TRP A 163 10.78 -19.98 -0.04
C TRP A 163 11.88 -19.81 1.02
N GLU A 164 13.13 -20.10 0.67
CA GLU A 164 14.26 -19.96 1.59
C GLU A 164 14.35 -18.52 2.17
N GLY A 165 14.23 -18.41 3.49
CA GLY A 165 14.36 -17.13 4.20
C GLY A 165 13.16 -16.18 4.06
N PHE A 166 11.96 -16.66 3.72
CA PHE A 166 10.74 -15.85 3.76
C PHE A 166 9.56 -16.63 4.33
N PHE A 167 8.88 -16.04 5.32
CA PHE A 167 7.82 -16.69 6.10
C PHE A 167 6.53 -15.89 6.11
N ILE A 168 5.40 -16.58 6.02
CA ILE A 168 4.08 -16.02 6.24
C ILE A 168 3.56 -16.51 7.59
N MET A 169 3.02 -15.58 8.37
CA MET A 169 2.66 -15.74 9.78
C MET A 169 1.18 -15.33 9.99
N PRO A 170 0.22 -16.25 9.87
CA PRO A 170 -1.16 -15.98 10.24
C PRO A 170 -1.27 -15.62 11.72
N LEU A 171 -2.04 -14.58 12.04
CA LEU A 171 -2.38 -14.18 13.40
C LEU A 171 -3.90 -14.27 13.58
N LEU A 172 -4.34 -14.98 14.60
CA LEU A 172 -5.73 -14.94 15.04
C LEU A 172 -5.96 -13.61 15.76
N SER A 173 -7.11 -12.98 15.53
CA SER A 173 -7.41 -11.69 16.15
C SER A 173 -8.88 -11.54 16.47
N TRP A 174 -9.17 -10.61 17.38
CA TRP A 174 -10.50 -10.11 17.71
C TRP A 174 -10.40 -8.63 18.08
N TYR A 175 -11.52 -7.91 18.13
CA TYR A 175 -11.56 -6.53 18.56
C TYR A 175 -11.70 -6.38 20.07
N THR A 176 -11.44 -5.17 20.57
CA THR A 176 -11.71 -4.77 21.94
C THR A 176 -12.31 -3.36 21.99
N ALA A 177 -13.19 -3.09 22.96
CA ALA A 177 -13.70 -1.74 23.19
C ALA A 177 -12.59 -0.75 23.55
N GLU A 178 -11.48 -1.23 24.12
CA GLU A 178 -10.27 -0.44 24.41
C GLU A 178 -9.66 0.20 23.15
N PHE A 179 -10.08 -0.22 21.96
CA PHE A 179 -9.67 0.41 20.70
C PHE A 179 -10.23 1.82 20.51
N ASP A 180 -11.30 2.18 21.23
CA ASP A 180 -11.81 3.54 21.32
C ASP A 180 -11.14 4.29 22.47
N GLU A 181 -10.24 5.23 22.16
CA GLU A 181 -9.54 6.02 23.18
C GLU A 181 -10.45 6.98 23.93
N GLU A 182 -11.53 7.43 23.28
CA GLU A 182 -12.48 8.36 23.89
C GLU A 182 -13.41 7.63 24.87
N ASP A 183 -13.75 6.36 24.58
CA ASP A 183 -14.63 5.54 25.39
C ASP A 183 -14.21 4.04 25.37
N PRO A 184 -13.20 3.65 26.18
CA PRO A 184 -12.58 2.33 26.13
C PRO A 184 -13.37 1.23 26.84
N PHE A 185 -14.68 1.42 27.05
CA PHE A 185 -15.54 0.48 27.76
C PHE A 185 -16.55 -0.20 26.83
N PRO A 186 -16.91 -1.47 27.04
CA PRO A 186 -18.00 -2.10 26.28
C PRO A 186 -19.32 -1.33 26.43
N ASP A 187 -20.08 -1.17 25.34
CA ASP A 187 -21.40 -0.53 25.39
C ASP A 187 -22.45 -1.58 25.80
N PRO A 188 -23.07 -1.49 26.99
CA PRO A 188 -24.01 -2.49 27.47
C PRO A 188 -25.29 -2.59 26.64
N ASN A 189 -25.58 -1.59 25.78
CA ASN A 189 -26.74 -1.58 24.90
C ASN A 189 -26.43 -2.08 23.48
N GLN A 190 -25.17 -2.40 23.20
CA GLN A 190 -24.74 -2.92 21.91
C GLN A 190 -24.06 -4.26 22.09
N HIS A 191 -24.62 -5.26 21.42
CA HIS A 191 -24.03 -6.59 21.36
C HIS A 191 -23.58 -6.84 19.92
N PRO A 192 -22.44 -6.27 19.51
CA PRO A 192 -21.84 -6.60 18.23
C PRO A 192 -21.61 -8.11 18.16
N ASP A 193 -21.77 -8.68 16.97
CA ASP A 193 -21.56 -10.11 16.75
C ASP A 193 -22.36 -11.03 17.70
N LYS A 194 -23.57 -10.62 18.14
CA LYS A 194 -24.45 -11.40 19.03
C LYS A 194 -24.75 -12.86 18.62
N ALA A 195 -24.48 -13.18 17.36
CA ALA A 195 -24.59 -14.53 16.82
C ALA A 195 -23.41 -15.43 17.21
N CYS A 196 -22.30 -14.85 17.68
CA CYS A 196 -21.20 -15.59 18.30
C CYS A 196 -21.60 -16.05 19.70
N LYS A 197 -21.11 -17.22 20.10
CA LYS A 197 -21.26 -17.77 21.44
C LYS A 197 -19.88 -18.18 21.92
N TRP A 198 -19.43 -17.56 23.01
CA TRP A 198 -18.10 -17.79 23.56
C TRP A 198 -18.21 -18.47 24.93
N PRO A 199 -17.30 -19.39 25.29
CA PRO A 199 -17.19 -19.99 26.61
C PRO A 199 -16.55 -19.03 27.64
N VAL A 200 -16.12 -17.85 27.19
CA VAL A 200 -15.52 -16.78 27.98
C VAL A 200 -16.25 -15.48 27.70
N ASP A 201 -16.06 -14.48 28.56
CA ASP A 201 -16.65 -13.16 28.38
C ASP A 201 -16.24 -12.53 27.02
N ALA A 202 -17.25 -12.21 26.21
CA ALA A 202 -17.07 -11.77 24.83
C ALA A 202 -16.31 -10.43 24.74
N ASP A 203 -16.61 -9.52 25.67
CA ASP A 203 -16.14 -8.14 25.63
C ASP A 203 -14.72 -8.00 26.19
N THR A 204 -14.34 -8.82 27.18
CA THR A 204 -13.10 -8.64 27.93
C THR A 204 -12.06 -9.74 27.74
N GLN A 205 -12.44 -10.93 27.27
CA GLN A 205 -11.54 -12.10 27.24
C GLN A 205 -11.27 -12.67 25.84
N VAL A 206 -12.21 -12.61 24.89
CA VAL A 206 -12.04 -13.26 23.57
C VAL A 206 -10.80 -12.77 22.84
N TRP A 207 -10.60 -11.45 22.77
CA TRP A 207 -9.44 -10.88 22.10
C TRP A 207 -8.11 -11.26 22.78
N LYS A 208 -8.07 -11.29 24.12
CA LYS A 208 -6.89 -11.75 24.87
C LYS A 208 -6.59 -13.21 24.57
N TYR A 209 -7.63 -14.03 24.46
CA TYR A 209 -7.46 -15.44 24.13
C TYR A 209 -6.95 -15.63 22.70
N MET A 210 -7.45 -14.87 21.72
CA MET A 210 -6.92 -14.89 20.35
C MET A 210 -5.43 -14.47 20.31
N MET A 211 -5.05 -13.46 21.09
CA MET A 211 -3.64 -13.06 21.22
C MET A 211 -2.80 -14.18 21.83
N LYS A 212 -3.31 -14.86 22.86
CA LYS A 212 -2.63 -15.99 23.51
C LYS A 212 -2.39 -17.16 22.55
N LEU A 213 -3.33 -17.44 21.64
CA LEU A 213 -3.17 -18.48 20.62
C LEU A 213 -1.99 -18.20 19.66
N ASN A 214 -1.59 -16.94 19.49
CA ASN A 214 -0.46 -16.57 18.63
C ASN A 214 0.90 -16.63 19.34
N GLU A 215 0.93 -16.60 20.68
CA GLU A 215 2.18 -16.49 21.47
C GLU A 215 3.29 -17.48 21.08
N PRO A 216 3.01 -18.78 20.82
CA PRO A 216 4.05 -19.74 20.43
C PRO A 216 4.80 -19.35 19.15
N PHE A 217 4.19 -18.53 18.29
CA PHE A 217 4.74 -18.15 16.99
C PHE A 217 5.54 -16.84 17.03
N LEU A 218 5.36 -16.00 18.05
CA LEU A 218 5.92 -14.64 18.08
C LEU A 218 7.44 -14.62 18.22
N LYS A 219 8.01 -15.58 18.97
CA LYS A 219 9.44 -15.63 19.30
C LYS A 219 10.18 -16.75 18.57
N MET A 220 9.60 -17.25 17.48
CA MET A 220 10.25 -18.28 16.69
C MET A 220 11.56 -17.76 16.09
N PRO A 221 12.67 -18.53 16.17
CA PRO A 221 13.98 -18.13 15.66
C PRO A 221 14.08 -18.30 14.13
N LEU A 222 13.11 -17.76 13.39
CA LEU A 222 13.07 -17.79 11.94
C LEU A 222 13.99 -16.71 11.37
N MET A 223 14.99 -17.14 10.59
CA MET A 223 15.95 -16.26 9.92
C MET A 223 15.43 -15.89 8.53
N GLY A 224 15.13 -14.62 8.32
CA GLY A 224 14.63 -14.12 7.05
C GLY A 224 13.50 -13.10 7.17
N ASP A 225 12.89 -12.77 6.04
CA ASP A 225 11.78 -11.82 5.96
C ASP A 225 10.48 -12.47 6.41
N LYS A 226 9.65 -11.68 7.08
CA LYS A 226 8.38 -12.15 7.66
C LYS A 226 7.25 -11.23 7.22
N LEU A 227 6.14 -11.85 6.89
CA LEU A 227 4.88 -11.20 6.57
C LEU A 227 3.81 -11.76 7.50
N THR A 228 3.05 -10.88 8.14
CA THR A 228 1.97 -11.26 9.05
C THR A 228 0.62 -10.88 8.47
N PHE A 229 -0.45 -11.51 8.93
CA PHE A 229 -1.80 -11.03 8.62
C PHE A 229 -2.78 -11.42 9.71
N SER A 230 -3.80 -10.59 9.89
CA SER A 230 -4.90 -10.81 10.82
C SER A 230 -6.21 -10.37 10.17
N HIS A 231 -7.36 -10.58 10.82
CA HIS A 231 -8.61 -10.04 10.29
C HIS A 231 -8.88 -8.61 10.77
N PHE A 232 -8.83 -8.36 12.08
CA PHE A 232 -9.15 -7.07 12.69
C PHE A 232 -8.03 -6.03 12.53
N LEU A 233 -8.37 -4.74 12.67
CA LEU A 233 -7.40 -3.66 12.55
C LEU A 233 -6.34 -3.74 13.65
N PRO A 234 -5.04 -3.72 13.31
CA PRO A 234 -3.99 -3.76 14.30
C PRO A 234 -3.70 -2.39 14.93
N ARG A 235 -4.15 -1.29 14.32
CA ARG A 235 -3.79 0.08 14.74
C ARG A 235 -4.94 1.06 14.55
N ARG A 236 -5.11 1.98 15.50
CA ARG A 236 -6.19 2.98 15.48
C ARG A 236 -6.07 3.99 14.35
N GLU A 237 -4.86 4.29 13.89
CA GLU A 237 -4.64 5.29 12.84
C GLU A 237 -5.00 4.77 11.43
N LEU A 238 -5.21 3.46 11.28
CA LEU A 238 -5.59 2.86 10.01
C LEU A 238 -7.04 3.21 9.65
N PRO A 239 -7.35 3.43 8.36
CA PRO A 239 -8.70 3.82 7.97
C PRO A 239 -9.68 2.66 8.08
N TRP A 240 -10.88 3.01 8.54
CA TRP A 240 -12.05 2.14 8.63
C TRP A 240 -13.31 2.95 8.32
N ASP A 241 -14.41 2.26 8.02
CA ASP A 241 -15.69 2.87 7.68
C ASP A 241 -16.38 3.54 8.88
N LYS A 242 -16.24 4.87 8.97
CA LYS A 242 -16.83 5.71 10.03
C LYS A 242 -18.33 5.98 9.87
N SER A 243 -19.01 5.41 8.87
CA SER A 243 -20.46 5.60 8.68
C SER A 243 -21.28 5.17 9.90
N LYS A 244 -20.74 4.22 10.68
CA LYS A 244 -21.33 3.74 11.94
C LYS A 244 -20.60 4.39 13.12
N LYS A 245 -21.24 5.41 13.73
CA LYS A 245 -20.70 6.26 14.82
C LYS A 245 -20.12 5.52 16.06
N ARG A 246 -20.35 4.22 16.23
CA ARG A 246 -19.86 3.40 17.36
C ARG A 246 -19.10 2.14 16.95
N ALA A 247 -18.79 1.98 15.65
CA ALA A 247 -18.04 0.80 15.19
C ALA A 247 -16.56 0.82 15.64
N VAL A 248 -16.04 1.94 16.14
CA VAL A 248 -14.65 2.04 16.64
C VAL A 248 -14.32 0.98 17.71
N LYS A 249 -15.29 0.61 18.55
CA LYS A 249 -15.13 -0.42 19.60
C LYS A 249 -15.06 -1.85 19.06
N THR A 250 -15.36 -2.03 17.78
CA THR A 250 -15.53 -3.35 17.16
C THR A 250 -14.69 -3.56 15.91
N VAL A 251 -13.76 -2.64 15.63
CA VAL A 251 -12.91 -2.71 14.42
C VAL A 251 -11.53 -3.31 14.68
N GLY A 252 -10.96 -3.19 15.88
CA GLY A 252 -9.54 -3.50 16.05
C GLY A 252 -9.08 -3.80 17.48
N CYS A 253 -7.78 -4.10 17.58
CA CYS A 253 -7.04 -4.28 18.82
C CYS A 253 -5.57 -3.88 18.61
N GLU A 254 -5.03 -2.97 19.43
CA GLU A 254 -3.64 -2.52 19.27
C GLU A 254 -2.59 -3.57 19.65
N MET A 255 -2.93 -4.54 20.53
CA MET A 255 -2.01 -5.64 20.84
C MET A 255 -1.69 -6.50 19.60
N ILE A 256 -2.53 -6.47 18.56
CA ILE A 256 -2.18 -7.12 17.29
C ILE A 256 -0.92 -6.47 16.71
N ASP A 257 -0.79 -5.14 16.75
CA ASP A 257 0.42 -4.46 16.27
C ASP A 257 1.66 -4.83 17.08
N GLU A 258 1.51 -4.97 18.39
CA GLU A 258 2.59 -5.44 19.26
C GLU A 258 3.07 -6.83 18.83
N GLN A 259 2.15 -7.74 18.50
CA GLN A 259 2.49 -9.08 17.98
C GLN A 259 3.13 -9.02 16.60
N VAL A 260 2.63 -8.17 15.70
CA VAL A 260 3.21 -7.93 14.37
C VAL A 260 4.68 -7.51 14.49
N ARG A 261 4.98 -6.64 15.45
CA ARG A 261 6.34 -6.18 15.73
C ARG A 261 7.19 -7.21 16.44
N ALA A 262 6.62 -7.96 17.38
CA ALA A 262 7.32 -9.04 18.08
C ALA A 262 7.82 -10.11 17.10
N VAL A 263 7.04 -10.40 16.06
CA VAL A 263 7.45 -11.28 14.95
C VAL A 263 8.61 -10.68 14.15
N GLY A 264 8.71 -9.35 14.06
CA GLY A 264 9.63 -8.63 13.18
C GLY A 264 9.11 -8.56 11.74
N SER A 265 7.79 -8.43 11.58
CA SER A 265 7.16 -8.40 10.27
C SER A 265 7.45 -7.10 9.52
N LYS A 266 7.71 -7.19 8.21
CA LYS A 266 7.86 -6.01 7.33
C LYS A 266 6.53 -5.51 6.77
N MET A 267 5.55 -6.39 6.68
CA MET A 267 4.23 -6.11 6.11
C MET A 267 3.15 -6.86 6.88
N HIS A 268 2.05 -6.19 7.17
CA HIS A 268 0.87 -6.76 7.80
C HIS A 268 -0.38 -6.55 6.95
N ILE A 269 -1.08 -7.65 6.66
CA ILE A 269 -2.36 -7.61 5.94
C ILE A 269 -3.48 -7.68 6.97
N TYR A 270 -4.49 -6.84 6.82
CA TYR A 270 -5.69 -6.86 7.65
C TYR A 270 -6.96 -6.77 6.78
N GLY A 271 -8.12 -7.00 7.38
CA GLY A 271 -9.44 -6.89 6.77
C GLY A 271 -10.39 -6.03 7.59
N HIS A 272 -11.68 -6.35 7.56
CA HIS A 272 -12.78 -5.84 8.41
C HIS A 272 -13.13 -4.35 8.26
N SER A 273 -12.14 -3.51 7.94
CA SER A 273 -12.26 -2.05 7.92
C SER A 273 -13.17 -1.52 6.82
N LYS A 274 -13.47 -2.36 5.81
CA LYS A 274 -14.14 -2.02 4.55
C LYS A 274 -13.45 -0.91 3.75
N MET A 275 -12.23 -0.55 4.13
CA MET A 275 -11.45 0.48 3.47
C MET A 275 -10.22 -0.15 2.84
N LYS A 276 -10.07 0.09 1.54
CA LYS A 276 -8.83 -0.22 0.85
C LYS A 276 -7.71 0.68 1.36
N TYR A 277 -6.56 0.09 1.70
CA TYR A 277 -5.45 0.84 2.28
C TYR A 277 -4.10 0.18 2.04
N ALA A 278 -3.07 0.99 1.84
CA ALA A 278 -1.69 0.56 1.81
C ALA A 278 -0.78 1.71 2.25
N ALA A 279 -0.16 1.61 3.44
CA ALA A 279 0.80 2.62 3.90
C ALA A 279 1.77 2.06 4.93
N THR A 280 2.96 2.67 5.01
CA THR A 280 3.97 2.34 6.01
C THR A 280 3.76 3.15 7.28
N HIS A 281 3.62 2.47 8.41
CA HIS A 281 3.57 3.07 9.73
C HIS A 281 4.67 2.47 10.60
N GLN A 282 5.61 3.30 11.05
CA GLN A 282 6.72 2.88 11.91
C GLN A 282 7.40 1.59 11.41
N SER A 283 7.96 1.66 10.20
CA SER A 283 8.68 0.59 9.46
C SER A 283 7.89 -0.67 9.07
N VAL A 284 6.61 -0.79 9.43
CA VAL A 284 5.75 -1.88 8.96
C VAL A 284 4.75 -1.34 7.95
N ARG A 285 4.56 -2.04 6.83
CA ARG A 285 3.52 -1.69 5.85
C ARG A 285 2.21 -2.39 6.17
N TYR A 286 1.13 -1.63 6.33
CA TYR A 286 -0.21 -2.16 6.55
C TYR A 286 -0.99 -2.12 5.26
N VAL A 287 -1.64 -3.23 4.94
CA VAL A 287 -2.35 -3.44 3.69
C VAL A 287 -3.74 -4.00 3.97
N ASN A 288 -4.77 -3.40 3.38
CA ASN A 288 -6.11 -3.97 3.34
C ASN A 288 -6.65 -3.90 1.91
N MET A 289 -7.10 -5.04 1.40
CA MET A 289 -7.78 -5.17 0.11
C MET A 289 -9.06 -5.99 0.30
N PRO A 290 -10.12 -5.36 0.85
CA PRO A 290 -11.38 -6.04 1.03
C PRO A 290 -12.05 -6.23 -0.33
N LEU A 291 -12.55 -7.44 -0.58
CA LEU A 291 -13.49 -7.66 -1.68
C LEU A 291 -14.83 -6.99 -1.35
N GLY A 292 -15.27 -7.11 -0.10
CA GLY A 292 -16.48 -6.49 0.43
C GLY A 292 -17.75 -6.97 -0.27
N LEU A 293 -18.85 -6.29 0.01
CA LEU A 293 -20.14 -6.52 -0.64
C LEU A 293 -20.32 -5.59 -1.84
N GLU A 294 -21.24 -5.93 -2.76
CA GLU A 294 -21.55 -5.07 -3.91
C GLU A 294 -22.04 -3.67 -3.50
N THR A 295 -22.70 -3.56 -2.34
CA THR A 295 -23.14 -2.29 -1.76
C THR A 295 -22.01 -1.43 -1.21
N ASP A 296 -20.85 -2.03 -0.94
CA ASP A 296 -19.69 -1.31 -0.39
C ASP A 296 -18.94 -0.53 -1.49
N TRP A 297 -19.25 -0.77 -2.78
CA TRP A 297 -18.52 -0.20 -3.91
C TRP A 297 -19.43 0.38 -5.01
N PRO A 298 -18.92 1.31 -5.84
CA PRO A 298 -19.59 1.71 -7.08
C PRO A 298 -19.84 0.51 -8.02
N ARG A 299 -20.89 0.56 -8.84
CA ARG A 299 -21.27 -0.57 -9.74
C ARG A 299 -20.18 -1.00 -10.73
N ASP A 300 -19.27 -0.11 -11.09
CA ASP A 300 -18.14 -0.35 -11.99
C ASP A 300 -16.85 -0.78 -11.25
N HIS A 301 -16.95 -1.11 -9.97
CA HIS A 301 -15.81 -1.53 -9.18
C HIS A 301 -15.21 -2.84 -9.67
N VAL A 302 -13.93 -2.81 -10.01
CA VAL A 302 -13.20 -4.01 -10.40
C VAL A 302 -12.71 -4.75 -9.16
N ARG A 303 -13.23 -5.97 -8.99
CA ARG A 303 -12.80 -6.94 -7.97
C ARG A 303 -11.46 -7.56 -8.37
N ARG A 304 -10.44 -7.50 -7.50
CA ARG A 304 -9.07 -7.98 -7.80
C ARG A 304 -8.34 -8.46 -6.56
N LEU A 305 -7.30 -9.26 -6.79
CA LEU A 305 -6.28 -9.62 -5.80
C LEU A 305 -5.25 -8.50 -5.67
N MET A 306 -4.63 -8.38 -4.49
CA MET A 306 -3.51 -7.47 -4.29
C MET A 306 -2.19 -8.23 -4.31
N LEU A 307 -1.29 -7.89 -5.22
CA LEU A 307 0.10 -8.39 -5.21
C LEU A 307 0.91 -7.68 -4.12
N LEU A 308 1.50 -8.48 -3.25
CA LEU A 308 2.30 -8.04 -2.10
C LEU A 308 3.79 -8.26 -2.30
N HIS A 309 4.16 -9.26 -3.11
CA HIS A 309 5.55 -9.62 -3.38
C HIS A 309 5.62 -10.29 -4.76
N ASP A 310 6.53 -9.86 -5.63
CA ASP A 310 6.69 -10.40 -7.00
C ASP A 310 7.64 -11.61 -7.07
N GLY A 311 8.07 -12.09 -5.91
CA GLY A 311 9.06 -13.15 -5.74
C GLY A 311 10.48 -12.63 -5.53
N ARG A 312 10.77 -11.40 -5.93
CA ARG A 312 12.08 -10.77 -5.73
C ARG A 312 12.03 -9.72 -4.63
N SER A 313 11.02 -8.88 -4.61
CA SER A 313 10.86 -7.78 -3.66
C SER A 313 9.42 -7.62 -3.21
N PHE A 314 9.24 -7.04 -2.03
CA PHE A 314 7.93 -6.56 -1.61
C PHE A 314 7.43 -5.54 -2.63
N ILE A 315 6.18 -5.71 -3.05
CA ILE A 315 5.47 -4.72 -3.84
C ILE A 315 4.95 -3.66 -2.88
N MET A 316 5.85 -2.71 -2.61
CA MET A 316 5.63 -1.59 -1.69
C MET A 316 4.92 -0.42 -2.39
N GLN A 317 4.09 -0.74 -3.35
CA GLN A 317 3.41 0.25 -4.17
C GLN A 317 2.03 0.57 -3.61
N ASP A 318 1.63 1.83 -3.79
CA ASP A 318 0.21 2.25 -3.78
C ASP A 318 -0.61 1.56 -4.90
N TRP A 319 -0.05 0.49 -5.50
CA TRP A 319 -0.44 -0.18 -6.72
C TRP A 319 -0.47 -1.71 -6.55
N GLY A 320 -0.98 -2.44 -7.54
CA GLY A 320 -1.52 -3.79 -7.44
C GLY A 320 -1.62 -4.34 -8.86
N THR A 321 -1.88 -5.63 -8.97
CA THR A 321 -1.65 -6.38 -10.21
C THR A 321 -2.64 -6.03 -11.32
N ASP A 322 -2.08 -5.97 -12.54
CA ASP A 322 -2.73 -5.86 -13.85
C ASP A 322 -3.01 -4.44 -14.38
N ASP A 323 -1.94 -3.70 -14.68
CA ASP A 323 -1.85 -2.51 -15.55
C ASP A 323 -2.99 -1.46 -15.42
N GLU A 324 -3.61 -1.47 -14.25
CA GLU A 324 -4.41 -0.42 -13.68
C GLU A 324 -4.04 -0.31 -12.19
N PRO A 325 -3.99 0.91 -11.65
CA PRO A 325 -3.87 1.13 -10.22
C PRO A 325 -4.94 0.35 -9.45
N PRO A 326 -4.63 -0.45 -8.42
CA PRO A 326 -5.56 -0.62 -7.34
C PRO A 326 -5.73 0.73 -6.64
N LEU A 327 -6.84 0.87 -5.94
CA LEU A 327 -7.02 1.84 -4.87
C LEU A 327 -7.18 3.32 -5.25
N GLY A 328 -7.26 3.71 -6.52
CA GLY A 328 -7.47 5.13 -6.86
C GLY A 328 -6.29 6.04 -6.51
N TYR A 329 -5.09 5.47 -6.38
CA TYR A 329 -3.83 6.18 -6.16
C TYR A 329 -2.83 5.87 -7.27
N VAL A 330 -3.22 6.06 -8.54
CA VAL A 330 -2.18 6.32 -9.56
C VAL A 330 -1.48 7.58 -9.07
N LYS A 331 -0.16 7.59 -8.91
CA LYS A 331 0.54 8.88 -8.89
C LYS A 331 0.77 9.29 -10.32
N ARG A 332 0.60 10.57 -10.66
CA ARG A 332 1.10 11.06 -11.94
C ARG A 332 2.61 10.86 -12.00
N VAL A 333 3.18 10.67 -13.17
CA VAL A 333 4.62 10.67 -13.37
C VAL A 333 5.10 12.10 -13.40
N GLN A 334 6.11 12.44 -12.60
CA GLN A 334 6.83 13.70 -12.66
C GLN A 334 8.18 13.46 -13.33
N HIS A 335 8.39 14.09 -14.48
CA HIS A 335 9.64 14.06 -15.23
C HIS A 335 10.22 15.48 -15.31
N MET A 336 11.49 15.64 -14.94
CA MET A 336 12.17 16.93 -14.95
C MET A 336 13.49 16.82 -15.68
N VAL A 337 13.83 17.85 -16.45
CA VAL A 337 15.12 18.00 -17.11
C VAL A 337 15.66 19.40 -16.83
N PHE A 338 16.91 19.52 -16.43
CA PHE A 338 17.57 20.80 -16.19
C PHE A 338 18.75 20.98 -17.13
N PHE A 339 18.80 22.13 -17.81
CA PHE A 339 19.71 22.41 -18.92
C PHE A 339 20.72 23.50 -18.57
N VAL A 340 21.99 23.27 -18.94
CA VAL A 340 23.06 24.27 -18.93
C VAL A 340 23.07 24.99 -20.29
N ALA A 341 22.28 26.05 -20.41
CA ALA A 341 22.07 26.79 -21.65
C ALA A 341 22.24 28.31 -21.46
N PRO A 342 23.42 28.79 -21.01
CA PRO A 342 23.66 30.21 -20.74
C PRO A 342 23.53 31.12 -21.97
N GLY A 343 23.66 30.55 -23.18
CA GLY A 343 23.51 31.26 -24.45
C GLY A 343 22.08 31.27 -25.02
N LEU A 344 21.09 30.73 -24.31
CA LEU A 344 19.71 30.68 -24.81
C LEU A 344 19.12 32.08 -24.89
N LYS A 345 18.80 32.51 -26.12
CA LYS A 345 18.22 33.83 -26.41
C LYS A 345 16.71 33.81 -26.21
N GLU A 346 16.14 34.96 -25.85
CA GLU A 346 14.70 35.12 -25.64
C GLU A 346 13.85 34.65 -26.85
N ALA A 347 14.33 34.88 -28.07
CA ALA A 347 13.64 34.42 -29.28
C ALA A 347 13.55 32.88 -29.36
N ASP A 348 14.57 32.16 -28.91
CA ASP A 348 14.60 30.70 -28.88
C ASP A 348 13.86 30.16 -27.64
N THR A 349 13.92 30.86 -26.50
CA THR A 349 13.07 30.58 -25.32
C THR A 349 11.59 30.60 -25.70
N ARG A 350 11.15 31.59 -26.48
CA ARG A 350 9.77 31.65 -26.99
C ARG A 350 9.42 30.44 -27.85
N LYS A 351 10.31 30.01 -28.75
CA LYS A 351 10.09 28.79 -29.57
C LYS A 351 9.97 27.54 -28.70
N LEU A 352 10.83 27.39 -27.70
CA LEU A 352 10.79 26.27 -26.76
C LEU A 352 9.50 26.27 -25.94
N ARG A 353 9.05 27.43 -25.46
CA ARG A 353 7.75 27.58 -24.78
C ARG A 353 6.58 27.22 -25.70
N THR A 354 6.59 27.65 -26.96
CA THR A 354 5.59 27.24 -27.96
C THR A 354 5.60 25.73 -28.19
N ALA A 355 6.77 25.08 -28.22
CA ALA A 355 6.86 23.62 -28.31
C ALA A 355 6.22 22.94 -27.08
N VAL A 356 6.46 23.46 -25.87
CA VAL A 356 5.83 22.97 -24.64
C VAL A 356 4.33 23.20 -24.63
N GLU A 357 3.83 24.33 -25.14
CA GLU A 357 2.39 24.56 -25.32
C GLU A 357 1.76 23.51 -26.23
N LYS A 358 2.43 23.14 -27.33
CA LYS A 358 1.98 22.03 -28.18
C LYS A 358 1.99 20.69 -27.42
N MET A 359 2.99 20.43 -26.57
CA MET A 359 3.00 19.22 -25.73
C MET A 359 1.80 19.15 -24.78
N ARG A 360 1.34 20.29 -24.24
CA ARG A 360 0.16 20.36 -23.36
C ARG A 360 -1.16 20.01 -24.05
N THR A 361 -1.19 19.96 -25.38
CA THR A 361 -2.38 19.51 -26.13
C THR A 361 -2.59 18.00 -26.07
N PHE A 362 -1.57 17.25 -25.64
CA PHE A 362 -1.68 15.81 -25.44
C PHE A 362 -2.47 15.55 -24.15
N GLU A 363 -3.46 14.65 -24.25
CA GLU A 363 -4.26 14.23 -23.12
C GLU A 363 -3.37 13.76 -21.96
N GLY A 364 -3.68 14.22 -20.74
CA GLY A 364 -2.97 13.80 -19.53
C GLY A 364 -1.57 14.36 -19.36
N ILE A 365 -1.19 15.39 -20.14
CA ILE A 365 0.10 16.06 -20.06
C ILE A 365 -0.07 17.48 -19.51
N LYS A 366 0.72 17.80 -18.48
CA LYS A 366 1.01 19.17 -18.07
C LYS A 366 2.50 19.39 -18.18
N ALA A 367 2.90 20.54 -18.69
CA ALA A 367 4.31 20.83 -18.87
C ALA A 367 4.59 22.33 -18.80
N SER A 368 5.80 22.67 -18.34
CA SER A 368 6.33 24.03 -18.34
C SER A 368 7.83 24.01 -18.61
N PHE A 369 8.31 25.06 -19.27
CA PHE A 369 9.74 25.30 -19.47
C PHE A 369 10.06 26.74 -19.09
N ASP A 370 10.98 26.88 -18.13
CA ASP A 370 11.33 28.18 -17.59
C ASP A 370 12.78 28.24 -17.11
N HIS A 371 13.24 29.43 -16.75
CA HIS A 371 14.53 29.65 -16.15
C HIS A 371 14.59 29.09 -14.71
N ILE A 372 15.81 28.79 -14.25
CA ILE A 372 16.04 28.45 -12.84
C ILE A 372 15.81 29.70 -11.99
N GLY A 373 14.98 29.58 -10.97
CA GLY A 373 14.56 30.69 -10.12
C GLY A 373 13.08 30.60 -9.78
N SER A 374 12.45 31.76 -9.64
CA SER A 374 11.01 31.92 -9.50
C SER A 374 10.49 32.90 -10.55
N ARG A 375 9.20 33.25 -10.52
CA ARG A 375 8.66 34.21 -11.52
C ARG A 375 9.25 35.59 -11.37
N ASP A 376 9.45 36.01 -10.11
CA ASP A 376 9.88 37.35 -9.78
C ASP A 376 11.40 37.46 -9.63
N LYS A 377 12.12 36.34 -9.58
CA LYS A 377 13.56 36.30 -9.30
C LYS A 377 14.29 35.32 -10.20
N GLY A 378 15.19 35.85 -11.01
CA GLY A 378 16.16 35.04 -11.74
C GLY A 378 17.14 34.32 -10.79
N LYS A 379 17.84 33.32 -11.31
CA LYS A 379 18.78 32.46 -10.55
C LYS A 379 19.70 33.23 -9.60
N ASN A 380 20.35 34.31 -10.05
CA ASN A 380 21.32 35.05 -9.24
C ASN A 380 20.68 35.69 -8.00
N ASP A 381 19.53 36.35 -8.18
CA ASP A 381 18.80 36.96 -7.07
C ASP A 381 18.19 35.90 -6.16
N PHE A 382 17.69 34.79 -6.73
CA PHE A 382 17.20 33.65 -5.96
C PHE A 382 18.30 33.03 -5.09
N VAL A 383 19.51 32.83 -5.63
CA VAL A 383 20.67 32.33 -4.87
C VAL A 383 21.02 33.30 -3.74
N LYS A 384 21.09 34.60 -4.05
CA LYS A 384 21.47 35.63 -3.07
C LYS A 384 20.46 35.78 -1.93
N GLU A 385 19.17 35.74 -2.25
CA GLU A 385 18.12 36.14 -1.32
C GLU A 385 17.40 34.97 -0.66
N ILE A 386 17.28 33.83 -1.35
CA ILE A 386 16.39 32.72 -0.97
C ILE A 386 17.18 31.46 -0.63
N TRP A 387 18.01 30.98 -1.55
CA TRP A 387 18.69 29.68 -1.42
C TRP A 387 20.15 29.71 -1.87
N PRO A 388 21.10 30.11 -1.01
CA PRO A 388 22.52 30.20 -1.36
C PRO A 388 23.12 28.89 -1.89
N ASP A 389 22.70 27.75 -1.33
CA ASP A 389 23.16 26.41 -1.75
C ASP A 389 22.85 26.11 -3.23
N LEU A 390 21.81 26.73 -3.82
CA LEU A 390 21.43 26.53 -5.23
C LEU A 390 22.58 26.87 -6.19
N GLY A 391 23.40 27.88 -5.87
CA GLY A 391 24.51 28.33 -6.71
C GLY A 391 25.47 27.18 -7.03
N PRO A 392 26.24 26.67 -6.04
CA PRO A 392 27.19 25.59 -6.26
C PRO A 392 26.55 24.24 -6.62
N MET A 393 25.26 24.01 -6.27
CA MET A 393 24.61 22.70 -6.44
C MET A 393 23.79 22.55 -7.72
N SER A 394 23.62 23.61 -8.51
CA SER A 394 22.81 23.57 -9.74
C SER A 394 23.56 23.09 -10.98
N CYS A 395 24.85 22.76 -10.88
CA CYS A 395 25.71 22.40 -12.03
C CYS A 395 25.57 23.41 -13.19
N ASP A 396 25.55 24.70 -12.88
CA ASP A 396 25.37 25.78 -13.85
C ASP A 396 24.07 25.71 -14.67
N ALA A 397 23.09 24.90 -14.26
CA ALA A 397 21.80 24.85 -14.92
C ALA A 397 21.14 26.23 -14.93
N THR A 398 20.53 26.55 -16.06
CA THR A 398 19.94 27.86 -16.35
C THR A 398 18.45 27.77 -16.59
N HIS A 399 17.96 26.62 -17.07
CA HIS A 399 16.57 26.39 -17.42
C HIS A 399 16.14 24.99 -16.98
N GLY A 400 14.84 24.80 -16.75
CA GLY A 400 14.23 23.52 -16.43
C GLY A 400 12.99 23.27 -17.29
N LEU A 401 12.79 22.02 -17.66
CA LEU A 401 11.55 21.48 -18.21
C LEU A 401 10.91 20.59 -17.14
N LEU A 402 9.68 20.89 -16.76
CA LEU A 402 8.86 20.05 -15.88
C LEU A 402 7.72 19.47 -16.71
N ILE A 403 7.57 18.15 -16.67
CA ILE A 403 6.45 17.42 -17.27
C ILE A 403 5.78 16.61 -16.16
N VAL A 404 4.46 16.73 -16.06
CA VAL A 404 3.60 15.84 -15.29
C VAL A 404 2.71 15.09 -16.26
N ALA A 405 2.83 13.77 -16.30
CA ALA A 405 2.04 12.88 -17.14
C ALA A 405 1.16 11.98 -16.27
N ASP A 406 -0.03 11.58 -16.72
CA ASP A 406 -0.87 10.71 -15.90
C ASP A 406 -0.29 9.31 -15.66
N ASP A 407 0.53 8.81 -16.59
CA ASP A 407 1.16 7.49 -16.54
C ASP A 407 2.44 7.43 -17.42
N ILE A 408 3.18 6.33 -17.34
CA ILE A 408 4.43 6.11 -18.11
C ILE A 408 4.19 6.12 -19.61
N GLU A 409 3.06 5.58 -20.10
CA GLU A 409 2.78 5.51 -21.54
C GLU A 409 2.53 6.90 -22.12
N LYS A 410 1.82 7.76 -21.39
CA LYS A 410 1.67 9.17 -21.75
C LYS A 410 3.00 9.92 -21.69
N LEU A 411 3.84 9.65 -20.69
CA LEU A 411 5.19 10.21 -20.64
C LEU A 411 6.01 9.79 -21.88
N LYS A 412 6.03 8.50 -22.22
CA LYS A 412 6.69 7.99 -23.42
C LYS A 412 6.17 8.70 -24.68
N ARG A 413 4.84 8.82 -24.81
CA ARG A 413 4.21 9.48 -25.95
C ARG A 413 4.64 10.93 -26.10
N VAL A 414 4.69 11.72 -25.01
CA VAL A 414 5.12 13.13 -25.10
C VAL A 414 6.62 13.26 -25.35
N LEU A 415 7.47 12.40 -24.76
CA LEU A 415 8.90 12.38 -25.05
C LEU A 415 9.21 11.94 -26.49
N HIS A 416 8.23 11.32 -27.17
CA HIS A 416 8.38 10.85 -28.54
C HIS A 416 7.62 11.66 -29.60
N CYS A 417 6.90 12.71 -29.20
CA CYS A 417 6.11 13.51 -30.13
C CYS A 417 6.97 14.51 -30.92
N ASP A 418 6.44 14.96 -32.06
CA ASP A 418 7.09 15.95 -32.91
C ASP A 418 7.42 17.26 -32.17
N PRO A 419 6.51 17.86 -31.36
CA PRO A 419 6.85 19.00 -30.53
C PRO A 419 8.07 18.81 -29.63
N TYR A 420 8.26 17.61 -29.06
CA TYR A 420 9.44 17.35 -28.22
C TYR A 420 10.68 17.06 -29.07
N LYS A 421 10.62 16.14 -30.02
CA LYS A 421 11.81 15.71 -30.78
C LYS A 421 12.30 16.74 -31.79
N LYS A 422 11.38 17.37 -32.52
CA LYS A 422 11.70 18.26 -33.64
C LYS A 422 11.72 19.72 -33.21
N ASP A 423 10.75 20.16 -32.42
CA ASP A 423 10.65 21.58 -32.07
C ASP A 423 11.48 21.93 -30.82
N PHE A 424 11.44 21.08 -29.78
CA PHE A 424 12.13 21.35 -28.51
C PHE A 424 13.59 20.89 -28.52
N LEU A 425 13.83 19.59 -28.75
CA LEU A 425 15.17 18.99 -28.66
C LEU A 425 16.14 19.56 -29.69
N GLN A 426 15.71 19.87 -30.92
CA GLN A 426 16.61 20.45 -31.92
C GLN A 426 17.09 21.85 -31.53
N VAL A 427 16.23 22.66 -30.90
CA VAL A 427 16.61 24.02 -30.47
C VAL A 427 17.50 23.96 -29.23
N ILE A 428 17.09 23.21 -28.19
CA ILE A 428 17.83 23.20 -26.92
C ILE A 428 19.20 22.51 -27.07
N ARG A 429 19.35 21.48 -27.90
CA ARG A 429 20.63 20.78 -28.09
C ARG A 429 21.70 21.62 -28.79
N ILE A 430 21.32 22.68 -29.51
CA ILE A 430 22.29 23.59 -30.13
C ILE A 430 22.98 24.47 -29.07
N VAL A 431 22.24 24.84 -28.03
CA VAL A 431 22.70 25.81 -27.02
C VAL A 431 23.04 25.18 -25.67
N SER A 432 22.50 23.99 -25.38
CA SER A 432 22.70 23.30 -24.12
C SER A 432 24.03 22.56 -24.13
N GLN A 433 24.88 22.87 -23.15
CA GLN A 433 26.18 22.24 -22.96
C GLN A 433 26.06 20.89 -22.23
N ASN A 434 25.09 20.79 -21.32
CA ASN A 434 24.81 19.58 -20.55
C ASN A 434 23.36 19.61 -20.02
N ASP A 435 22.85 18.46 -19.62
CA ASP A 435 21.54 18.32 -19.01
C ASP A 435 21.48 17.15 -18.02
N VAL A 436 20.64 17.29 -17.01
CA VAL A 436 20.33 16.22 -16.04
C VAL A 436 18.83 15.96 -16.02
N ALA A 437 18.44 14.70 -15.81
CA ALA A 437 17.04 14.30 -15.88
C ALA A 437 16.64 13.35 -14.76
N TYR A 438 15.40 13.50 -14.27
CA TYR A 438 14.84 12.71 -13.17
C TYR A 438 13.40 12.33 -13.47
N THR A 439 13.05 11.07 -13.23
CA THR A 439 11.67 10.57 -13.31
C THR A 439 11.29 9.92 -11.99
N VAL A 440 10.23 10.45 -11.38
CA VAL A 440 9.69 9.98 -10.09
C VAL A 440 8.16 10.03 -10.08
N PRO A 441 7.48 9.40 -9.11
CA PRO A 441 6.08 9.71 -8.85
C PRO A 441 5.90 11.16 -8.43
N LEU A 442 4.83 11.81 -8.91
CA LEU A 442 4.38 13.08 -8.37
C LEU A 442 3.85 12.85 -6.97
N GLY A 443 4.68 13.17 -5.99
CA GLY A 443 4.47 12.86 -4.59
C GLY A 443 3.54 13.79 -3.82
N LEU A 444 3.19 14.93 -4.42
CA LEU A 444 2.49 16.04 -3.77
C LEU A 444 1.57 16.75 -4.77
N ASP A 445 0.54 17.41 -4.23
CA ASP A 445 -0.29 18.29 -5.04
C ASP A 445 0.47 19.60 -5.33
N LEU A 446 0.64 19.90 -6.60
CA LEU A 446 1.12 21.17 -7.11
C LEU A 446 -0.07 22.13 -7.20
N ILE A 447 -0.06 23.17 -6.40
CA ILE A 447 -1.12 24.18 -6.37
C ILE A 447 -0.56 25.47 -6.94
N PHE A 448 -1.07 25.84 -8.11
CA PHE A 448 -0.64 27.05 -8.80
C PHE A 448 -1.59 28.23 -8.54
N GLU A 449 -2.90 27.95 -8.51
CA GLU A 449 -3.92 28.98 -8.46
C GLU A 449 -3.89 29.80 -7.17
N LYS A 450 -4.08 31.12 -7.31
CA LYS A 450 -4.16 32.08 -6.20
C LYS A 450 -2.90 32.14 -5.33
N LYS A 451 -1.75 31.76 -5.87
CA LYS A 451 -0.43 31.92 -5.25
C LYS A 451 0.34 33.03 -5.95
N SER A 452 1.06 33.85 -5.19
CA SER A 452 1.82 34.98 -5.73
C SER A 452 3.00 34.53 -6.59
N ASP A 453 3.85 33.63 -6.09
CA ASP A 453 5.05 33.14 -6.79
C ASP A 453 5.32 31.65 -6.51
N PRO A 454 4.38 30.75 -6.88
CA PRO A 454 4.50 29.34 -6.54
C PRO A 454 5.74 28.73 -7.20
N THR A 455 6.58 28.08 -6.40
CA THR A 455 7.91 27.61 -6.82
C THR A 455 8.06 26.13 -6.46
N VAL A 456 8.59 25.34 -7.40
CA VAL A 456 8.99 23.96 -7.15
C VAL A 456 10.49 23.91 -6.99
N LEU A 457 10.94 23.26 -5.92
CA LEU A 457 12.34 23.02 -5.62
C LEU A 457 12.61 21.53 -5.62
N VAL A 458 13.77 21.17 -6.14
CA VAL A 458 14.13 19.79 -6.44
C VAL A 458 15.55 19.55 -5.94
N THR A 459 15.71 18.51 -5.14
CA THR A 459 17.00 18.12 -4.59
C THR A 459 17.23 16.64 -4.91
N PRO A 460 17.97 16.32 -5.99
CA PRO A 460 18.44 14.97 -6.25
C PRO A 460 19.50 14.56 -5.24
N ILE A 461 19.40 13.33 -4.73
CA ILE A 461 20.23 12.81 -3.64
C ILE A 461 20.76 11.42 -4.02
N ARG A 462 22.07 11.23 -3.85
CA ARG A 462 22.73 9.92 -3.94
C ARG A 462 22.88 9.32 -2.55
N LEU A 463 21.94 8.49 -2.17
CA LEU A 463 22.01 7.70 -0.95
C LEU A 463 22.80 6.40 -1.18
N ALA A 464 23.29 5.82 -0.08
CA ALA A 464 23.96 4.53 -0.11
C ALA A 464 23.01 3.41 -0.56
N ALA A 465 23.56 2.35 -1.14
CA ALA A 465 22.78 1.27 -1.75
C ALA A 465 21.89 0.50 -0.76
N ASP A 466 22.21 0.57 0.53
CA ASP A 466 21.45 -0.01 1.63
C ASP A 466 20.32 0.90 2.14
N VAL A 467 20.18 2.12 1.62
CA VAL A 467 19.03 3.00 1.86
C VAL A 467 17.95 2.71 0.84
N THR A 468 17.34 1.53 0.96
CA THR A 468 16.20 1.12 0.14
C THR A 468 14.90 1.67 0.71
N VAL A 469 13.81 1.68 -0.06
CA VAL A 469 12.47 2.09 0.41
C VAL A 469 11.98 1.31 1.64
N ASP A 470 12.57 0.13 1.88
CA ASP A 470 12.24 -0.78 2.99
C ASP A 470 13.21 -0.65 4.18
N SER A 471 14.25 0.17 4.05
CA SER A 471 15.25 0.35 5.10
C SER A 471 14.73 1.27 6.21
N GLU A 472 15.10 0.98 7.46
CA GLU A 472 14.85 1.88 8.60
C GLU A 472 15.44 3.28 8.36
N LYS A 473 16.58 3.33 7.66
CA LYS A 473 17.24 4.57 7.23
C LYS A 473 16.32 5.42 6.36
N TYR A 474 15.73 4.83 5.33
CA TYR A 474 14.79 5.52 4.46
C TYR A 474 13.53 5.96 5.21
N ALA A 475 12.97 5.08 6.06
CA ALA A 475 11.82 5.41 6.89
C ALA A 475 12.10 6.61 7.82
N ALA A 476 13.30 6.70 8.40
CA ALA A 476 13.71 7.83 9.22
C ALA A 476 13.81 9.14 8.41
N ILE A 477 14.35 9.08 7.19
CA ILE A 477 14.42 10.24 6.28
C ILE A 477 13.01 10.71 5.91
N CYS A 478 12.12 9.80 5.51
CA CYS A 478 10.72 10.12 5.20
C CYS A 478 10.01 10.73 6.40
N LYS A 479 10.15 10.16 7.60
CA LYS A 479 9.55 10.70 8.83
C LYS A 479 10.01 12.13 9.12
N ALA A 480 11.30 12.43 8.89
CA ALA A 480 11.82 13.79 9.04
C ALA A 480 11.24 14.74 7.96
N GLY A 481 11.04 14.25 6.74
CA GLY A 481 10.39 14.98 5.65
C GLY A 481 8.91 15.26 5.93
N ASP A 482 8.16 14.29 6.45
CA ASP A 482 6.75 14.44 6.80
C ASP A 482 6.51 15.49 7.89
N ALA A 483 7.50 15.77 8.73
CA ALA A 483 7.44 16.88 9.67
C ALA A 483 7.38 18.24 8.96
N ILE A 484 7.95 18.36 7.76
CA ILE A 484 7.87 19.58 6.93
C ILE A 484 6.44 19.79 6.41
N ASN A 485 5.73 18.72 6.05
CA ASN A 485 4.33 18.77 5.58
C ASN A 485 3.35 19.34 6.64
N LYS A 486 3.79 19.49 7.88
CA LYS A 486 3.02 20.09 8.98
C LYS A 486 3.27 21.60 9.13
N LEU A 487 4.23 22.16 8.39
CA LEU A 487 4.59 23.57 8.49
C LEU A 487 3.68 24.45 7.60
N PRO A 488 3.31 25.65 8.08
CA PRO A 488 2.64 26.63 7.25
C PRO A 488 3.63 27.25 6.25
N GLY A 489 3.13 27.58 5.06
CA GLY A 489 3.68 28.59 4.17
C GLY A 489 2.98 29.94 4.39
N ILE A 490 3.37 30.96 3.63
CA ILE A 490 2.86 32.34 3.75
C ILE A 490 1.39 32.44 3.29
N GLU A 491 1.04 31.78 2.20
CA GLU A 491 -0.27 31.78 1.54
C GLU A 491 -0.90 30.37 1.50
N GLY A 492 -0.27 29.36 2.07
CA GLY A 492 -0.67 27.95 1.96
C GLY A 492 0.13 27.03 2.88
N LYS A 493 0.13 25.73 2.60
CA LYS A 493 1.02 24.77 3.27
C LYS A 493 2.27 24.55 2.44
N ILE A 494 3.37 24.20 3.08
CA ILE A 494 4.53 23.64 2.39
C ILE A 494 4.24 22.15 2.17
N SER A 495 4.50 21.66 0.96
CA SER A 495 4.37 20.24 0.65
C SER A 495 5.71 19.68 0.19
N VAL A 496 6.09 18.51 0.72
CA VAL A 496 7.32 17.82 0.37
C VAL A 496 7.07 16.34 0.12
N ALA A 497 7.91 15.78 -0.74
CA ALA A 497 7.91 14.37 -1.09
C ALA A 497 9.34 13.89 -1.32
N LEU A 498 9.64 12.65 -0.92
CA LEU A 498 10.88 11.95 -1.25
C LEU A 498 10.53 10.63 -1.91
N TYR A 499 11.08 10.38 -3.10
CA TYR A 499 10.91 9.12 -3.82
C TYR A 499 12.23 8.62 -4.40
N PRO A 500 12.46 7.30 -4.47
CA PRO A 500 13.51 6.76 -5.33
C PRO A 500 13.24 7.14 -6.79
N LEU A 501 14.32 7.26 -7.58
CA LEU A 501 14.17 7.36 -9.03
C LEU A 501 13.54 6.08 -9.59
N GLY A 502 12.63 6.24 -10.54
CA GLY A 502 11.76 5.18 -11.03
C GLY A 502 10.30 5.53 -10.85
N PHE A 503 9.41 4.59 -11.16
CA PHE A 503 7.97 4.84 -11.07
C PHE A 503 7.19 3.52 -10.99
N GLY A 504 6.26 3.45 -10.03
CA GLY A 504 5.48 2.24 -9.79
C GLY A 504 6.40 1.07 -9.44
N LYS A 505 6.31 -0.03 -10.20
CA LYS A 505 7.13 -1.24 -10.02
C LYS A 505 8.48 -1.19 -10.72
N PHE A 506 8.69 -0.16 -11.53
CA PHE A 506 9.86 -0.04 -12.37
C PHE A 506 10.93 0.75 -11.65
N THR A 507 12.11 0.15 -11.53
CA THR A 507 13.35 0.84 -11.16
C THR A 507 13.65 1.98 -12.14
N HIS A 508 14.52 2.91 -11.77
CA HIS A 508 14.99 3.98 -12.66
C HIS A 508 15.39 3.47 -14.05
N ARG A 509 16.18 2.39 -14.10
CA ARG A 509 16.63 1.77 -15.35
C ARG A 509 15.47 1.20 -16.17
N GLU A 510 14.55 0.50 -15.54
CA GLU A 510 13.37 -0.06 -16.25
C GLU A 510 12.44 1.06 -16.75
N VAL A 511 12.31 2.17 -16.03
CA VAL A 511 11.57 3.35 -16.50
C VAL A 511 12.25 3.92 -17.75
N LEU A 512 13.56 4.12 -17.72
CA LEU A 512 14.35 4.58 -18.87
C LEU A 512 14.16 3.69 -20.09
N GLU A 513 14.23 2.37 -19.91
CA GLU A 513 13.97 1.38 -20.97
C GLU A 513 12.52 1.48 -21.48
N LYS A 514 11.54 1.66 -20.60
CA LYS A 514 10.13 1.81 -20.99
C LYS A 514 9.83 3.06 -21.79
N VAL A 515 10.44 4.19 -21.45
CA VAL A 515 10.25 5.45 -22.18
C VAL A 515 11.23 5.62 -23.34
N ASP A 516 11.99 4.58 -23.69
CA ASP A 516 13.01 4.57 -24.75
C ASP A 516 14.08 5.67 -24.63
N VAL A 517 14.48 6.00 -23.39
CA VAL A 517 15.58 6.93 -23.09
C VAL A 517 16.74 6.15 -22.47
N PHE A 518 17.69 5.71 -23.29
CA PHE A 518 18.74 4.78 -22.85
C PHE A 518 19.93 5.43 -22.14
N GLU A 519 20.05 6.76 -22.18
CA GLU A 519 21.12 7.50 -21.53
C GLU A 519 20.71 7.88 -20.11
N ASP A 520 21.45 7.41 -19.10
CA ASP A 520 21.21 7.77 -17.71
C ASP A 520 21.84 9.13 -17.36
N LYS A 521 21.01 10.18 -17.36
CA LYS A 521 21.38 11.55 -16.99
C LYS A 521 21.06 11.92 -15.54
N SER A 522 20.87 10.94 -14.67
CA SER A 522 20.59 11.18 -13.24
C SER A 522 21.79 11.69 -12.45
N MET A 523 23.00 11.68 -13.05
CA MET A 523 24.27 11.90 -12.35
C MET A 523 24.43 10.97 -11.14
N GLY A 524 23.87 9.75 -11.21
CA GLY A 524 23.90 8.78 -10.13
C GLY A 524 23.10 9.18 -8.90
N ALA A 525 22.14 10.10 -9.03
CA ALA A 525 21.12 10.31 -8.01
C ALA A 525 20.29 9.03 -7.86
N THR A 526 19.88 8.75 -6.63
CA THR A 526 19.08 7.56 -6.29
C THR A 526 17.66 7.93 -5.90
N HIS A 527 17.49 9.13 -5.36
CA HIS A 527 16.24 9.65 -4.83
C HIS A 527 16.09 11.11 -5.23
N LEU A 528 14.85 11.56 -5.27
CA LEU A 528 14.49 12.94 -5.53
C LEU A 528 13.62 13.46 -4.39
N PHE A 529 14.09 14.52 -3.74
CA PHE A 529 13.27 15.31 -2.85
C PHE A 529 12.65 16.47 -3.63
N THR A 530 11.32 16.55 -3.63
CA THR A 530 10.56 17.62 -4.25
C THR A 530 9.90 18.43 -3.13
N CYS A 531 10.04 19.76 -3.19
CA CYS A 531 9.38 20.69 -2.30
C CYS A 531 8.57 21.67 -3.14
N TRP A 532 7.27 21.77 -2.86
CA TRP A 532 6.42 22.82 -3.40
C TRP A 532 6.16 23.87 -2.32
N VAL A 533 6.33 25.13 -2.71
CA VAL A 533 5.99 26.30 -1.89
C VAL A 533 5.12 27.25 -2.68
N ASP A 534 4.27 27.97 -1.96
CA ASP A 534 3.45 29.07 -2.46
C ASP A 534 4.25 30.32 -2.86
N SER A 535 5.41 30.55 -2.25
CA SER A 535 6.34 31.63 -2.58
C SER A 535 7.79 31.29 -2.21
N PRO A 536 8.81 31.93 -2.82
CA PRO A 536 10.21 31.74 -2.43
C PRO A 536 10.48 32.09 -0.96
N ALA A 537 9.72 33.03 -0.39
CA ALA A 537 9.87 33.43 1.01
C ALA A 537 9.47 32.30 1.98
N SER A 538 8.46 31.50 1.66
CA SER A 538 8.12 30.29 2.43
C SER A 538 9.26 29.26 2.41
N PHE A 539 9.93 29.10 1.27
CA PHE A 539 11.10 28.23 1.21
C PHE A 539 12.28 28.79 2.01
N LYS A 540 12.51 30.11 1.97
CA LYS A 540 13.53 30.77 2.80
C LYS A 540 13.30 30.50 4.30
N MET A 541 12.05 30.60 4.76
CA MET A 541 11.69 30.26 6.13
C MET A 541 11.92 28.77 6.43
N LEU A 542 11.59 27.89 5.48
CA LEU A 542 11.82 26.46 5.62
C LEU A 542 13.31 26.14 5.81
N VAL A 543 14.19 26.63 4.95
CA VAL A 543 15.63 26.30 5.02
C VAL A 543 16.30 26.83 6.30
N GLN A 544 15.75 27.89 6.89
CA GLN A 544 16.19 28.45 8.18
C GLN A 544 15.59 27.71 9.39
N SER A 545 14.64 26.80 9.17
CA SER A 545 13.94 26.10 10.25
C SER A 545 14.75 24.93 10.83
N LYS A 546 14.56 24.67 12.12
CA LYS A 546 15.09 23.45 12.78
C LYS A 546 14.55 22.16 12.14
N THR A 547 13.33 22.19 11.59
CA THR A 547 12.70 21.03 10.95
C THR A 547 13.45 20.63 9.67
N TYR A 548 13.79 21.61 8.82
CA TYR A 548 14.57 21.36 7.61
C TYR A 548 16.00 20.92 7.94
N ALA A 549 16.64 21.51 8.94
CA ALA A 549 17.96 21.07 9.40
C ALA A 549 17.96 19.61 9.88
N LYS A 550 16.92 19.20 10.62
CA LYS A 550 16.74 17.78 11.03
C LYS A 550 16.55 16.86 9.83
N TRP A 551 15.78 17.28 8.83
CA TRP A 551 15.61 16.52 7.60
C TRP A 551 16.92 16.38 6.81
N LYS A 552 17.71 17.46 6.68
CA LYS A 552 19.05 17.41 6.08
C LYS A 552 19.95 16.39 6.79
N ALA A 553 20.08 16.52 8.11
CA ALA A 553 20.90 15.60 8.90
C ALA A 553 20.48 14.14 8.77
N ALA A 554 19.18 13.86 8.56
CA ALA A 554 18.67 12.49 8.43
C ALA A 554 19.17 11.78 7.16
N TYR A 555 19.34 12.48 6.03
CA TYR A 555 19.82 11.86 4.79
C TYR A 555 21.32 12.05 4.56
N GLU A 556 21.93 13.14 5.04
CA GLU A 556 23.36 13.43 4.87
C GLU A 556 24.23 12.34 5.54
N ALA A 557 23.74 11.75 6.64
CA ALA A 557 24.37 10.60 7.31
C ALA A 557 24.43 9.33 6.45
N HIS A 558 23.74 9.30 5.31
CA HIS A 558 23.54 8.12 4.49
C HIS A 558 23.89 8.34 3.02
N PHE A 559 24.74 9.32 2.71
CA PHE A 559 25.24 9.49 1.35
C PHE A 559 26.02 8.27 0.84
N GLY A 560 25.80 7.92 -0.43
CA GLY A 560 26.57 6.88 -1.11
C GLY A 560 28.00 7.32 -1.43
N LYS A 561 28.88 6.36 -1.74
CA LYS A 561 30.27 6.67 -2.13
C LYS A 561 30.32 7.65 -3.31
N PRO A 562 31.29 8.59 -3.34
CA PRO A 562 31.49 9.46 -4.50
C PRO A 562 31.76 8.64 -5.76
N LYS A 563 30.93 8.78 -6.80
CA LYS A 563 31.10 8.15 -8.12
C LYS A 563 31.31 9.21 -9.20
N GLY A 564 32.35 10.04 -9.04
CA GLY A 564 32.72 11.05 -10.04
C GLY A 564 31.75 12.21 -10.23
N GLY A 565 30.75 12.36 -9.36
CA GLY A 565 29.76 13.44 -9.38
C GLY A 565 29.21 13.73 -7.98
N PRO A 566 28.53 14.87 -7.78
CA PRO A 566 28.10 15.32 -6.47
C PRO A 566 27.11 14.34 -5.82
N GLN A 567 27.13 14.25 -4.49
CA GLN A 567 26.19 13.43 -3.73
C GLN A 567 24.79 14.06 -3.65
N GLN A 568 24.70 15.35 -3.97
CA GLN A 568 23.48 16.13 -3.92
C GLN A 568 23.51 17.26 -4.96
N LEU A 569 22.36 17.54 -5.56
CA LEU A 569 22.15 18.65 -6.48
C LEU A 569 20.95 19.50 -6.01
N ALA A 570 20.79 20.69 -6.57
CA ALA A 570 19.68 21.58 -6.27
C ALA A 570 19.19 22.31 -7.51
N PHE A 571 17.87 22.36 -7.68
CA PHE A 571 17.21 23.10 -8.75
C PHE A 571 15.93 23.75 -8.22
N CYS A 572 15.53 24.85 -8.84
CA CYS A 572 14.21 25.44 -8.60
C CYS A 572 13.65 25.99 -9.91
N MET A 573 12.33 26.04 -10.00
CA MET A 573 11.64 26.62 -11.14
C MET A 573 10.26 27.15 -10.74
N PRO A 574 9.76 28.18 -11.42
CA PRO A 574 8.39 28.64 -11.23
C PRO A 574 7.39 27.55 -11.61
N LEU A 575 6.31 27.45 -10.84
CA LEU A 575 5.19 26.57 -11.13
C LEU A 575 4.18 27.31 -12.01
N GLU A 576 3.88 26.74 -13.17
CA GLU A 576 2.99 27.36 -14.18
C GLU A 576 1.64 26.63 -14.34
N PHE A 577 1.41 25.57 -13.55
CA PHE A 577 0.17 24.79 -13.61
C PHE A 577 -0.11 24.05 -12.30
N SER A 578 -1.39 23.84 -11.99
CA SER A 578 -1.79 22.96 -10.90
C SER A 578 -1.76 21.51 -11.35
N ALA A 579 -1.35 20.57 -10.51
CA ALA A 579 -1.46 19.13 -10.77
C ALA A 579 -1.66 18.40 -9.44
N THR A 580 -2.60 17.47 -9.38
CA THR A 580 -2.71 16.60 -8.20
C THR A 580 -1.78 15.41 -8.31
N ALA A 581 -1.23 14.96 -7.18
CA ALA A 581 -0.46 13.74 -7.08
C ALA A 581 -1.24 12.55 -7.64
N ALA A 582 -2.54 12.47 -7.32
CA ALA A 582 -3.41 11.42 -7.82
C ALA A 582 -3.64 11.57 -9.33
N ALA A 583 -3.36 10.54 -10.12
CA ALA A 583 -3.68 10.57 -11.53
C ALA A 583 -5.19 10.43 -11.76
N PRO A 584 -5.65 10.80 -12.95
CA PRO A 584 -7.07 10.85 -13.25
C PRO A 584 -7.66 9.45 -13.27
N LYS A 585 -8.91 9.38 -12.80
CA LYS A 585 -9.74 8.20 -12.97
C LYS A 585 -9.95 8.00 -14.48
N LYS A 586 -9.80 6.77 -14.99
CA LYS A 586 -10.15 6.46 -16.39
C LYS A 586 -11.60 6.90 -16.63
N GLU A 587 -11.83 7.69 -17.68
CA GLU A 587 -13.19 8.05 -18.06
C GLU A 587 -13.99 6.78 -18.36
N LYS A 588 -15.23 6.73 -17.85
CA LYS A 588 -16.17 5.67 -18.23
C LYS A 588 -16.42 5.81 -19.72
N LYS A 589 -16.12 4.76 -20.50
CA LYS A 589 -16.60 4.66 -21.88
C LYS A 589 -18.11 4.96 -21.86
N PRO A 590 -18.61 5.89 -22.70
CA PRO A 590 -20.05 6.13 -22.78
C PRO A 590 -20.73 4.81 -23.08
N ALA A 591 -21.78 4.51 -22.31
CA ALA A 591 -22.58 3.30 -22.50
C ALA A 591 -23.00 3.23 -23.97
N GLN A 592 -22.66 2.13 -24.64
CA GLN A 592 -23.21 1.88 -25.97
C GLN A 592 -24.74 2.01 -25.87
N PRO A 593 -25.38 2.78 -26.76
CA PRO A 593 -26.84 2.88 -26.76
C PRO A 593 -27.39 1.47 -26.88
N LYS A 594 -28.22 1.08 -25.90
CA LYS A 594 -28.93 -0.21 -25.93
C LYS A 594 -29.61 -0.32 -27.29
N ALA A 595 -29.23 -1.32 -28.08
CA ALA A 595 -29.97 -1.69 -29.27
C ALA A 595 -31.45 -1.81 -28.89
N GLY A 596 -32.29 -1.00 -29.54
CA GLY A 596 -33.70 -0.87 -29.21
C GLY A 596 -34.35 -2.24 -29.14
N ALA A 597 -34.96 -2.54 -28.00
CA ALA A 597 -35.91 -3.63 -27.90
C ALA A 597 -37.05 -3.31 -28.87
N GLY A 598 -37.04 -3.97 -30.03
CA GLY A 598 -38.19 -4.05 -30.91
C GLY A 598 -39.34 -4.65 -30.13
N ARG A 599 -40.23 -3.80 -29.63
CA ARG A 599 -41.59 -4.21 -29.30
C ARG A 599 -42.41 -4.11 -30.58
N GLY A 600 -42.53 -5.27 -31.23
CA GLY A 600 -43.66 -5.53 -32.10
C GLY A 600 -44.95 -5.39 -31.30
N ALA A 601 -45.82 -4.51 -31.76
CA ALA A 601 -47.26 -4.67 -31.59
C ALA A 601 -47.78 -5.28 -32.89
N VAL A 602 -48.14 -6.57 -32.82
CA VAL A 602 -49.16 -7.13 -33.71
C VAL A 602 -50.45 -6.36 -33.35
N ARG A 603 -51.00 -5.65 -34.33
CA ARG A 603 -51.94 -4.52 -34.15
C ARG A 603 -53.37 -4.99 -33.84
N ARG A 604 -53.99 -4.36 -32.83
CA ARG A 604 -55.22 -4.74 -32.09
C ARG A 604 -55.01 -5.83 -31.06
#